data_AF-A0ABD7LTP5-F1
#
_entry.id   AF-A0ABD7LTP5-F1
#
_cell.length_a   1.000
_cell.length_b   1.000
_cell.length_c   1.000
_cell.angle_alpha   90.00
_cell.angle_beta   90.00
_cell.angle_gamma   90.00
#
_symmetry.space_group_name_H-M   'P 1'
#
loop_
_entity.id
_entity.type
_entity.pdbx_description
1 polymer ?
#
loop_
_entity_poly.entity_id
_entity_poly.type
_entity_poly.pdbx_seq_one_letter_code
_entity_poly.pdbx_strand_id
1 'polypeptide(L)'
;MNQTNYFGSQALSALIKWLKEHTDCHFLYTLADGIEGKCGYVYQASNFFYCGYFKTSVYRDKQSWEKIHPRSARLLLEENARFEQVEKKHWLSQAFCEYKGIEKINGRMFRYLYPLTKEAKKLLGHTLYRRHYYPKEKNLRFEKRIAYQKYEAISQPTFDKQARIYNTQLF
;
A
#
# COMPACT_ATOMS: atom_id res chain seq x y z
N MET A 1 21.45 9.29 -4.44
CA MET A 1 21.06 7.99 -3.85
C MET A 1 22.33 7.29 -3.41
N ASN A 2 22.45 6.90 -2.15
CA ASN A 2 23.64 6.18 -1.67
C ASN A 2 23.80 4.89 -2.48
N GLN A 3 24.99 4.69 -3.06
CA GLN A 3 25.33 3.60 -3.99
C GLN A 3 25.41 2.21 -3.31
N THR A 4 24.74 2.02 -2.17
CA THR A 4 24.76 0.76 -1.44
C THR A 4 23.51 -0.04 -1.80
N ASN A 5 23.70 -1.12 -2.57
CA ASN A 5 22.64 -2.07 -2.94
C ASN A 5 21.98 -2.78 -1.72
N TYR A 6 22.43 -2.51 -0.50
CA TYR A 6 22.03 -3.18 0.74
C TYR A 6 21.48 -2.24 1.83
N PHE A 7 21.26 -0.95 1.52
CA PHE A 7 20.78 0.01 2.52
C PHE A 7 19.48 -0.47 3.20
N GLY A 8 18.52 -0.97 2.42
CA GLY A 8 17.23 -1.43 2.96
C GLY A 8 17.37 -2.57 3.97
N SER A 9 18.22 -3.55 3.71
CA SER A 9 18.48 -4.66 4.64
C SER A 9 19.26 -4.21 5.88
N GLN A 10 20.21 -3.28 5.73
CA GLN A 10 20.97 -2.72 6.87
C GLN A 10 20.08 -1.90 7.79
N ALA A 11 19.25 -1.03 7.23
CA ALA A 11 18.28 -0.22 7.98
C ALA A 11 17.27 -1.11 8.74
N LEU A 12 16.75 -2.15 8.08
CA LEU A 12 15.87 -3.12 8.75
C LEU A 12 16.58 -3.88 9.87
N SER A 13 17.82 -4.30 9.66
CA SER A 13 18.61 -4.99 10.69
C SER A 13 18.81 -4.11 11.93
N ALA A 14 19.22 -2.85 11.72
CA ALA A 14 19.39 -1.88 12.79
C ALA A 14 18.06 -1.61 13.54
N LEU A 15 16.97 -1.42 12.80
CA LEU A 15 15.64 -1.23 13.38
C LEU A 15 15.20 -2.45 14.21
N ILE A 16 15.36 -3.66 13.69
CA ILE A 16 14.99 -4.89 14.40
C ILE A 16 15.80 -5.03 15.68
N LYS A 17 17.10 -4.74 15.64
CA LYS A 17 17.95 -4.75 16.85
C LYS A 17 17.42 -3.74 17.86
N TRP A 18 17.20 -2.50 17.45
CA TRP A 18 16.70 -1.45 18.32
C TRP A 18 15.35 -1.82 18.95
N LEU A 19 14.40 -2.33 18.17
CA LEU A 19 13.08 -2.75 18.65
C LEU A 19 13.18 -3.87 19.70
N LYS A 20 14.07 -4.85 19.50
CA LYS A 20 14.28 -5.93 20.47
C LYS A 20 14.86 -5.46 21.80
N GLU A 21 15.67 -4.39 21.77
CA GLU A 21 16.35 -3.85 22.94
C GLU A 21 15.49 -2.82 23.70
N HIS A 22 14.58 -2.14 23.01
CA HIS A 22 13.89 -0.96 23.54
C HIS A 22 12.35 -1.08 23.58
N THR A 23 11.78 -2.22 23.20
CA THR A 23 10.33 -2.43 23.21
C THR A 23 9.96 -3.83 23.66
N ASP A 24 8.78 -3.97 24.26
CA ASP A 24 8.18 -5.28 24.58
C ASP A 24 7.32 -5.84 23.43
N CYS A 25 7.47 -5.26 22.23
CA CYS A 25 6.70 -5.69 21.06
C CYS A 25 7.07 -7.13 20.67
N HIS A 26 6.07 -7.98 20.45
CA HIS A 26 6.29 -9.34 19.97
C HIS A 26 6.64 -9.39 18.47
N PHE A 27 6.08 -8.50 17.67
CA PHE A 27 6.18 -8.54 16.22
C PHE A 27 6.44 -7.16 15.61
N LEU A 28 7.25 -7.16 14.54
CA LEU A 28 7.31 -6.06 13.58
C LEU A 28 6.43 -6.43 12.38
N TYR A 29 5.37 -5.65 12.17
CA TYR A 29 4.45 -5.79 11.04
C TYR A 29 4.74 -4.74 9.96
N THR A 30 4.72 -5.16 8.70
CA THR A 30 4.95 -4.25 7.58
C THR A 30 4.18 -4.66 6.32
N LEU A 31 4.08 -3.72 5.39
CA LEU A 31 3.30 -3.81 4.17
C LEU A 31 4.19 -3.52 2.96
N ALA A 32 4.01 -4.29 1.88
CA ALA A 32 4.50 -3.92 0.56
C ALA A 32 3.34 -3.54 -0.34
N ASP A 33 3.34 -2.30 -0.83
CA ASP A 33 2.32 -1.78 -1.74
C ASP A 33 2.54 -2.33 -3.15
N GLY A 34 1.73 -3.32 -3.53
CA GLY A 34 1.76 -3.93 -4.85
C GLY A 34 1.32 -2.97 -5.96
N ILE A 35 0.59 -1.89 -5.65
CA ILE A 35 0.22 -0.86 -6.64
C ILE A 35 1.50 -0.20 -7.21
N GLU A 36 2.55 -0.10 -6.40
CA GLU A 36 3.87 0.42 -6.81
C GLU A 36 4.73 -0.62 -7.54
N GLY A 37 4.17 -1.78 -7.92
CA GLY A 37 4.91 -2.87 -8.55
C GLY A 37 5.81 -3.65 -7.60
N LYS A 38 5.66 -3.47 -6.28
CA LYS A 38 6.54 -4.07 -5.28
C LYS A 38 5.81 -5.17 -4.53
N CYS A 39 6.36 -6.38 -4.58
CA CYS A 39 5.86 -7.50 -3.79
C CYS A 39 6.59 -7.67 -2.43
N GLY A 40 7.55 -6.80 -2.08
CA GLY A 40 8.20 -6.78 -0.76
C GLY A 40 9.55 -7.49 -0.67
N TYR A 41 10.36 -7.47 -1.75
CA TYR A 41 11.65 -8.17 -1.81
C TYR A 41 12.59 -7.94 -0.62
N VAL A 42 12.64 -6.71 -0.09
CA VAL A 42 13.49 -6.40 1.08
C VAL A 42 13.06 -7.18 2.33
N TYR A 43 11.76 -7.41 2.52
CA TYR A 43 11.23 -8.19 3.64
C TYR A 43 11.47 -9.68 3.43
N GLN A 44 11.37 -10.16 2.19
CA GLN A 44 11.70 -11.54 1.81
C GLN A 44 13.16 -11.86 2.12
N ALA A 45 14.07 -10.96 1.75
CA ALA A 45 15.51 -11.09 2.02
C ALA A 45 15.87 -10.94 3.51
N SER A 46 15.04 -10.23 4.29
CA SER A 46 15.25 -10.00 5.72
C SER A 46 14.55 -11.03 6.62
N ASN A 47 14.16 -12.19 6.09
CA ASN A 47 13.55 -13.30 6.84
C ASN A 47 12.18 -13.01 7.49
N PHE A 48 11.41 -12.05 6.94
CA PHE A 48 10.02 -11.85 7.37
C PHE A 48 9.14 -13.02 6.90
N PHE A 49 8.13 -13.37 7.69
CA PHE A 49 7.07 -14.30 7.30
C PHE A 49 6.08 -13.59 6.40
N TYR A 50 5.68 -14.23 5.30
CA TYR A 50 4.60 -13.72 4.46
C TYR A 50 3.24 -14.13 5.02
N CYS A 51 2.37 -13.14 5.21
CA CYS A 51 1.07 -13.30 5.86
C CYS A 51 -0.10 -13.12 4.87
N GLY A 52 0.13 -13.34 3.57
CA GLY A 52 -0.89 -13.12 2.53
C GLY A 52 -1.02 -11.65 2.13
N TYR A 53 -2.11 -11.32 1.45
CA TYR A 53 -2.40 -9.98 0.96
C TYR A 53 -3.86 -9.60 1.20
N PHE A 54 -4.15 -8.30 1.11
CA PHE A 54 -5.52 -7.78 0.98
C PHE A 54 -5.62 -6.82 -0.21
N LYS A 55 -6.83 -6.59 -0.69
CA LYS A 55 -7.10 -5.63 -1.77
C LYS A 55 -7.02 -4.21 -1.20
N THR A 56 -6.27 -3.34 -1.85
CA THR A 56 -6.15 -1.92 -1.54
C THR A 56 -6.55 -1.09 -2.76
N SER A 57 -6.89 0.18 -2.56
CA SER A 57 -7.30 1.09 -3.63
C SER A 57 -6.59 2.43 -3.52
N VAL A 58 -6.26 3.01 -4.67
CA VAL A 58 -5.83 4.40 -4.81
C VAL A 58 -6.62 5.06 -5.93
N TYR A 59 -6.58 6.38 -5.95
CA TYR A 59 -7.08 7.16 -7.07
C TYR A 59 -5.90 7.65 -7.93
N ARG A 60 -6.16 7.89 -9.20
CA ARG A 60 -5.21 8.50 -10.12
C ARG A 60 -5.89 9.53 -11.00
N ASP A 61 -5.33 10.71 -11.08
CA ASP A 61 -5.78 11.72 -12.04
C ASP A 61 -5.35 11.34 -13.47
N LYS A 62 -6.25 11.40 -14.45
CA LYS A 62 -5.93 11.00 -15.84
C LYS A 62 -5.02 11.99 -16.56
N GLN A 63 -5.01 13.25 -16.14
CA GLN A 63 -4.26 14.30 -16.82
C GLN A 63 -2.82 14.39 -16.29
N SER A 64 -2.67 14.51 -14.97
CA SER A 64 -1.38 14.67 -14.29
C SER A 64 -0.73 13.36 -13.88
N TRP A 65 -1.46 12.25 -13.92
CA TRP A 65 -1.00 10.95 -13.42
C TRP A 65 -0.67 10.94 -11.92
N GLU A 66 -1.13 11.96 -11.18
CA GLU A 66 -0.92 12.04 -9.73
C GLU A 66 -1.56 10.85 -9.01
N LYS A 67 -0.80 10.20 -8.14
CA LYS A 67 -1.33 9.20 -7.20
C LYS A 67 -2.03 9.91 -6.05
N ILE A 68 -3.32 9.65 -5.87
CA ILE A 68 -4.16 10.27 -4.86
C ILE A 68 -4.55 9.21 -3.83
N HIS A 69 -4.07 9.34 -2.60
CA HIS A 69 -4.47 8.45 -1.52
C HIS A 69 -5.77 8.99 -0.88
N PRO A 70 -6.82 8.17 -0.67
CA PRO A 70 -8.09 8.63 -0.09
C PRO A 70 -7.93 9.43 1.22
N ARG A 71 -6.99 8.99 2.07
CA ARG A 71 -6.64 9.68 3.33
C ARG A 71 -5.92 11.03 3.18
N SER A 72 -5.30 11.33 2.03
CA SER A 72 -4.68 12.63 1.75
C SER A 72 -5.54 13.54 0.87
N ALA A 73 -6.75 13.08 0.49
CA ALA A 73 -7.61 13.74 -0.49
C ALA A 73 -8.78 14.49 0.19
N ARG A 74 -8.57 15.13 1.34
CA ARG A 74 -9.65 15.78 2.13
C ARG A 74 -10.44 16.78 1.28
N LEU A 75 -9.76 17.72 0.63
CA LEU A 75 -10.42 18.73 -0.23
C LEU A 75 -11.26 18.10 -1.35
N LEU A 76 -10.76 17.03 -1.98
CA LEU A 76 -11.53 16.28 -2.99
C LEU A 76 -12.74 15.56 -2.39
N LEU A 77 -12.62 15.03 -1.17
CA LEU A 77 -13.74 14.38 -0.47
C LEU A 77 -14.83 15.40 -0.09
N GLU A 78 -14.46 16.61 0.31
CA GLU A 78 -15.38 17.73 0.57
C GLU A 78 -16.05 18.22 -0.71
N GLU A 79 -15.31 18.34 -1.81
CA GLU A 79 -15.87 18.65 -3.13
C GLU A 79 -16.86 17.57 -3.58
N ASN A 80 -16.52 16.29 -3.42
CA ASN A 80 -17.40 15.17 -3.71
C ASN A 80 -18.67 15.17 -2.82
N ALA A 81 -18.53 15.50 -1.52
CA ALA A 81 -19.67 15.59 -0.62
C ALA A 81 -20.66 16.68 -1.05
N ARG A 82 -20.15 17.86 -1.44
CA ARG A 82 -20.96 18.94 -2.04
C ARG A 82 -21.60 18.54 -3.35
N PHE A 83 -20.85 17.85 -4.23
CA PHE A 83 -21.36 17.35 -5.51
C PHE A 83 -22.56 16.41 -5.34
N GLU A 84 -22.53 15.53 -4.33
CA GLU A 84 -23.64 14.61 -4.04
C GLU A 84 -24.64 15.11 -2.99
N GLN A 85 -24.49 16.36 -2.53
CA GLN A 85 -25.34 16.97 -1.49
C GLN A 85 -25.45 16.13 -0.21
N VAL A 86 -24.32 15.56 0.22
CA VAL A 86 -24.20 14.84 1.50
C VAL A 86 -23.23 15.57 2.42
N GLU A 87 -23.33 15.32 3.72
CA GLU A 87 -22.48 15.98 4.71
C GLU A 87 -21.00 15.61 4.56
N LYS A 88 -20.71 14.32 4.32
CA LYS A 88 -19.33 13.81 4.34
C LYS A 88 -19.13 12.58 3.45
N LYS A 89 -17.90 12.46 2.93
CA LYS A 89 -17.41 11.28 2.21
C LYS A 89 -16.07 10.81 2.76
N HIS A 90 -15.86 9.50 2.73
CA HIS A 90 -14.57 8.85 3.05
C HIS A 90 -13.88 8.28 1.80
N TRP A 91 -14.63 8.19 0.70
CA TRP A 91 -14.18 7.72 -0.61
C TRP A 91 -14.81 8.58 -1.70
N LEU A 92 -14.08 8.83 -2.78
CA LEU A 92 -14.63 9.46 -3.98
C LEU A 92 -15.64 8.52 -4.63
N SER A 93 -16.80 9.07 -4.95
CA SER A 93 -17.86 8.33 -5.62
C SER A 93 -17.47 8.00 -7.06
N GLN A 94 -18.28 7.20 -7.74
CA GLN A 94 -18.03 6.93 -9.15
C GLN A 94 -18.34 8.15 -10.02
N ALA A 95 -19.52 8.76 -9.83
CA ALA A 95 -19.95 9.92 -10.61
C ALA A 95 -18.97 11.09 -10.49
N PHE A 96 -18.48 11.38 -9.28
CA PHE A 96 -17.49 12.44 -9.08
C PHE A 96 -16.13 12.11 -9.70
N CYS A 97 -15.69 10.85 -9.62
CA CYS A 97 -14.49 10.40 -10.31
C CYS A 97 -14.60 10.58 -11.83
N GLU A 98 -15.75 10.25 -12.42
CA GLU A 98 -16.01 10.45 -13.85
C GLU A 98 -16.01 11.93 -14.22
N TYR A 99 -16.69 12.77 -13.43
CA TYR A 99 -16.73 14.22 -13.59
C TYR A 99 -15.33 14.86 -13.57
N LYS A 100 -14.46 14.46 -12.64
CA LYS A 100 -13.11 15.01 -12.48
C LYS A 100 -12.05 14.35 -13.38
N GLY A 101 -12.38 13.27 -14.07
CA GLY A 101 -11.37 12.47 -14.80
C GLY A 101 -10.41 11.72 -13.89
N ILE A 102 -10.88 11.24 -12.73
CA ILE A 102 -10.11 10.47 -11.74
C ILE A 102 -10.44 8.98 -11.85
N GLU A 103 -9.43 8.13 -11.96
CA GLU A 103 -9.57 6.68 -11.97
C GLU A 103 -9.45 6.11 -10.55
N LYS A 104 -10.18 5.04 -10.26
CA LYS A 104 -9.97 4.22 -9.06
C LYS A 104 -9.28 2.93 -9.45
N ILE A 105 -8.10 2.69 -8.88
CA ILE A 105 -7.25 1.55 -9.19
C ILE A 105 -7.08 0.70 -7.93
N ASN A 106 -7.33 -0.59 -8.05
CA ASN A 106 -7.07 -1.57 -7.01
C ASN A 106 -5.73 -2.26 -7.25
N GLY A 107 -5.11 -2.69 -6.15
CA GLY A 107 -4.01 -3.63 -6.18
C GLY A 107 -3.94 -4.45 -4.91
N ARG A 108 -2.84 -5.20 -4.76
CA ARG A 108 -2.59 -6.04 -3.57
C ARG A 108 -1.66 -5.32 -2.60
N MET A 109 -2.01 -5.33 -1.32
CA MET A 109 -1.11 -4.96 -0.24
C MET A 109 -0.60 -6.25 0.41
N PHE A 110 0.69 -6.53 0.28
CA PHE A 110 1.30 -7.75 0.82
C PHE A 110 1.74 -7.55 2.26
N ARG A 111 1.44 -8.51 3.13
CA ARG A 111 1.67 -8.44 4.57
C ARG A 111 2.89 -9.26 4.97
N TYR A 112 3.70 -8.68 5.84
CA TYR A 112 4.91 -9.29 6.35
C TYR A 112 5.02 -9.12 7.86
N LEU A 113 5.49 -10.18 8.53
CA LEU A 113 5.66 -10.20 9.98
C LEU A 113 7.05 -10.70 10.34
N TYR A 114 7.71 -10.03 11.29
CA TYR A 114 8.98 -10.48 11.84
C TYR A 114 8.86 -10.68 13.35
N PRO A 115 9.19 -11.88 13.89
CA PRO A 115 9.16 -12.10 15.34
C PRO A 115 10.35 -11.41 16.01
N LEU A 116 10.07 -10.54 16.98
CA LEU A 116 11.08 -9.84 17.76
C LEU A 116 11.55 -10.68 18.96
N THR A 117 10.69 -11.54 19.50
CA THR A 117 10.97 -12.40 20.65
C THR A 117 10.96 -13.90 20.31
N LYS A 118 11.47 -14.75 21.22
CA LYS A 118 11.46 -16.21 21.04
C LYS A 118 10.03 -16.76 21.09
N GLU A 119 9.21 -16.17 21.95
CA GLU A 119 7.80 -16.47 22.17
C GLU A 119 6.99 -16.17 20.90
N ALA A 120 7.20 -14.98 20.32
CA ALA A 120 6.62 -14.60 19.04
C ALA A 120 6.99 -15.56 17.91
N LYS A 121 8.25 -16.02 17.87
CA LYS A 121 8.71 -17.01 16.89
C LYS A 121 8.02 -18.36 17.08
N LYS A 122 7.80 -18.81 18.32
CA LYS A 122 7.02 -20.03 18.62
C LYS A 122 5.58 -19.87 18.15
N LEU A 123 4.93 -18.74 18.46
CA LEU A 123 3.55 -18.46 18.04
C LEU A 123 3.38 -18.55 16.53
N LEU A 124 4.33 -18.01 15.75
CA LEU A 124 4.31 -18.12 14.29
C LEU A 124 4.37 -19.56 13.78
N GLY A 125 5.02 -20.46 14.50
CA GLY A 125 5.07 -21.89 14.18
C GLY A 125 3.71 -22.58 14.20
N HIS A 126 2.72 -21.98 14.89
CA HIS A 126 1.34 -22.46 14.94
C HIS A 126 0.42 -21.80 13.91
N THR A 127 0.96 -20.98 13.00
CA THR A 127 0.19 -20.27 11.98
C THR A 127 0.43 -20.86 10.59
N LEU A 128 -0.42 -20.49 9.63
CA LEU A 128 -0.21 -20.79 8.21
C LEU A 128 0.82 -19.87 7.54
N TYR A 129 1.41 -18.91 8.26
CA TYR A 129 2.34 -17.95 7.68
C TYR A 129 3.67 -18.63 7.38
N ARG A 130 4.14 -18.47 6.14
CA ARG A 130 5.30 -19.22 5.65
C ARG A 130 6.48 -18.30 5.36
N ARG A 131 7.66 -18.79 5.70
CA ARG A 131 8.93 -18.33 5.11
C ARG A 131 9.13 -19.08 3.78
N HIS A 132 9.84 -18.46 2.85
CA HIS A 132 10.19 -19.02 1.53
C HIS A 132 9.05 -19.20 0.51
N TYR A 133 7.78 -18.97 0.90
CA TYR A 133 6.66 -18.88 -0.05
C TYR A 133 6.24 -17.42 -0.26
N TYR A 134 7.10 -16.68 -0.96
CA TYR A 134 6.93 -15.25 -1.13
C TYR A 134 6.26 -14.89 -2.46
N PRO A 135 5.41 -13.84 -2.49
CA PRO A 135 4.90 -13.31 -3.74
C PRO A 135 6.04 -12.79 -4.61
N LYS A 136 5.88 -12.94 -5.92
CA LYS A 136 6.76 -12.39 -6.97
C LYS A 136 5.93 -11.47 -7.87
N GLU A 137 6.55 -10.93 -8.92
CA GLU A 137 5.88 -10.01 -9.85
C GLU A 137 4.62 -10.61 -10.46
N LYS A 138 4.62 -11.91 -10.79
CA LYS A 138 3.44 -12.63 -11.27
C LYS A 138 2.26 -12.64 -10.28
N ASN A 139 2.51 -12.32 -9.01
CA ASN A 139 1.48 -12.21 -7.97
C ASN A 139 0.97 -10.78 -7.81
N LEU A 140 1.53 -9.80 -8.52
CA LEU A 140 0.93 -8.47 -8.65
C LEU A 140 -0.37 -8.59 -9.44
N ARG A 141 -1.36 -7.79 -9.05
CA ARG A 141 -2.65 -7.69 -9.72
C ARG A 141 -3.11 -6.25 -9.65
N PHE A 142 -3.66 -5.75 -10.74
CA PHE A 142 -4.14 -4.38 -10.86
C PHE A 142 -5.49 -4.42 -11.56
N GLU A 143 -6.43 -3.64 -11.02
CA GLU A 143 -7.77 -3.57 -11.59
C GLU A 143 -8.26 -2.12 -11.56
N LYS A 144 -8.85 -1.65 -12.65
CA LYS A 144 -9.45 -0.30 -12.71
C LYS A 144 -10.96 -0.41 -12.58
N ARG A 145 -11.57 0.47 -11.77
CA ARG A 145 -13.03 0.57 -11.67
C ARG A 145 -13.60 1.12 -12.98
N ILE A 146 -14.53 0.39 -13.58
CA ILE A 146 -15.26 0.80 -14.80
C ILE A 146 -16.74 1.08 -14.54
N ALA A 147 -17.31 0.47 -13.50
CA ALA A 147 -18.67 0.76 -13.05
C ALA A 147 -18.83 0.43 -11.57
N TYR A 148 -20.06 0.56 -11.05
CA TYR A 148 -20.35 0.27 -9.65
C TYR A 148 -20.04 -1.20 -9.36
N GLN A 149 -19.07 -1.42 -8.47
CA GLN A 149 -18.51 -2.73 -8.13
C GLN A 149 -17.95 -3.55 -9.32
N LYS A 150 -17.80 -2.95 -10.51
CA LYS A 150 -17.23 -3.60 -11.70
C LYS A 150 -15.83 -3.08 -11.98
N TYR A 151 -14.92 -4.01 -12.23
CA TYR A 151 -13.51 -3.75 -12.41
C TYR A 151 -12.97 -4.53 -13.61
N GLU A 152 -12.05 -3.92 -14.35
CA GLU A 152 -11.30 -4.57 -15.42
C GLU A 152 -9.84 -4.76 -15.00
N ALA A 153 -9.21 -5.87 -15.42
CA ALA A 153 -7.79 -6.07 -15.22
C ALA A 153 -6.98 -5.10 -16.09
N ILE A 154 -5.93 -4.51 -15.51
CA ILE A 154 -5.03 -3.60 -16.22
C ILE A 154 -3.57 -4.02 -16.02
N SER A 155 -2.68 -3.48 -16.86
CA SER A 155 -1.23 -3.51 -16.61
C SER A 155 -0.87 -2.67 -15.38
N GLN A 156 0.37 -2.78 -14.91
CA GLN A 156 0.84 -1.98 -13.79
C GLN A 156 0.64 -0.48 -14.07
N PRO A 157 -0.05 0.26 -13.20
CA PRO A 157 -0.27 1.67 -13.40
C PRO A 157 1.02 2.46 -13.22
N THR A 158 1.18 3.49 -14.04
CA THR A 158 2.18 4.54 -13.87
C THR A 158 1.59 5.68 -13.03
N PHE A 159 2.46 6.34 -12.28
CA PHE A 159 2.14 7.54 -11.49
C PHE A 159 3.24 8.57 -11.66
N ASP A 160 2.86 9.82 -11.81
CA ASP A 160 3.80 10.93 -11.66
C ASP A 160 4.00 11.20 -10.16
N LYS A 161 5.24 11.01 -9.70
CA LYS A 161 5.62 11.23 -8.30
C LYS A 161 5.87 12.69 -7.98
N GLN A 162 5.98 13.56 -8.98
CA GLN A 162 6.20 14.99 -8.83
C GLN A 162 4.90 15.79 -8.86
N ALA A 163 3.83 15.25 -9.48
CA ALA A 163 2.52 15.88 -9.49
C ALA A 163 1.94 16.06 -8.07
N ARG A 164 1.41 17.26 -7.78
CA ARG A 164 0.89 17.68 -6.47
C ARG A 164 -0.39 18.52 -6.57
N ILE A 165 -1.21 18.29 -7.58
CA ILE A 165 -2.46 19.03 -7.83
C ILE A 165 -3.45 18.80 -6.68
N TYR A 166 -3.59 17.55 -6.23
CA TYR A 166 -4.58 17.15 -5.24
C TYR A 166 -4.01 16.82 -3.87
N ASN A 167 -2.74 16.39 -3.79
CA ASN A 167 -2.11 16.06 -2.52
C ASN A 167 -1.68 17.31 -1.71
N THR A 168 -1.67 18.50 -2.31
CA THR A 168 -1.42 19.74 -1.57
C THR A 168 -2.67 20.10 -0.75
N GLN A 169 -2.54 20.11 0.58
CA GLN A 169 -3.61 20.46 1.50
C GLN A 169 -3.27 21.80 2.15
N LEU A 170 -4.20 22.76 2.12
CA LEU A 170 -4.10 23.97 2.93
C LEU A 170 -4.48 23.61 4.38
N PHE A 171 -3.65 24.05 5.32
CA PHE A 171 -3.82 23.86 6.76
C PHE A 171 -4.65 24.98 7.36
#